data_AF-R5BB27-F1
#
_entry.id   AF-R5BB27-F1
#
_cell.length_a   1.000
_cell.length_b   1.000
_cell.length_c   1.000
_cell.angle_alpha   90.00
_cell.angle_beta   90.00
_cell.angle_gamma   90.00
#
_symmetry.space_group_name_H-M   'P 1'
#
loop_
_entity.id
_entity.type
_entity.pdbx_description
1 polymer ?
#
loop_
_entity_poly.entity_id
_entity_poly.type
_entity_poly.pdbx_seq_one_letter_code
_entity_poly.pdbx_strand_id
1 'polypeptide(L)'
;MATNTMEKAIYNRTELLLGEDVMGALAGTRVIIFGVGGVGSWCAEGLVRSGVTRLTIVDSDRICITNVNRQLMATTKTVGQVKVEALRNHLLEINPKAEVTAIQQIYCEETAGQFNLDEYDYVVDAVDSLKDKALLILNASASRAHFFCSLGAALKVDPLRVRVAEFWSVRGCPLGAALRKKMKRAKTLPSKEFLCVYDDEVLPNRGSVRSCGTEKCMCPKAQDGPGNPDLLNHEWCSSKAQINGTTVHVTAIFGMTLSGLIIEDIYRRTLKAEVTADSSAGHSAGAERTSDGLAYKSEEARATADDVVGNSAGAEGASEISRVRNPWKTPEAG
;
A
#
# COMPACT_ATOMS: atom_id res chain seq x y z
N MET A 1 2.48 -33.94 15.36
CA MET A 1 1.61 -33.15 16.26
C MET A 1 2.34 -32.01 16.99
N ALA A 2 3.68 -31.98 17.09
CA ALA A 2 4.43 -30.84 17.64
C ALA A 2 4.54 -29.61 16.70
N THR A 3 4.18 -29.77 15.43
CA THR A 3 4.38 -28.78 14.37
C THR A 3 3.43 -27.59 14.45
N ASN A 4 2.27 -27.70 15.12
CA ASN A 4 1.31 -26.59 15.22
C ASN A 4 1.65 -25.57 16.33
N THR A 5 2.65 -25.86 17.17
CA THR A 5 2.93 -25.08 18.39
C THR A 5 3.64 -23.75 18.11
N MET A 6 4.58 -23.71 17.15
CA MET A 6 5.36 -22.49 16.89
C MET A 6 4.54 -21.41 16.17
N GLU A 7 3.79 -21.74 15.12
CA GLU A 7 2.92 -20.76 14.44
C GLU A 7 1.83 -20.24 15.37
N LYS A 8 1.22 -21.12 16.17
CA LYS A 8 0.27 -20.69 17.20
C LYS A 8 0.90 -19.74 18.22
N ALA A 9 2.17 -19.95 18.59
CA ALA A 9 2.89 -19.03 19.46
C ALA A 9 3.25 -17.70 18.77
N ILE A 10 3.70 -17.72 17.51
CA ILE A 10 4.01 -16.53 16.72
C ILE A 10 2.79 -15.61 16.64
N TYR A 11 1.61 -16.17 16.38
CA TYR A 11 0.38 -15.40 16.17
C TYR A 11 -0.51 -15.26 17.40
N ASN A 12 -0.06 -15.70 18.59
CA ASN A 12 -0.90 -15.72 19.79
C ASN A 12 -1.57 -14.36 20.09
N ARG A 13 -0.82 -13.25 19.97
CA ARG A 13 -1.36 -11.91 20.24
C ARG A 13 -2.38 -11.44 19.19
N THR A 14 -2.23 -11.89 17.95
CA THR A 14 -3.15 -11.62 16.86
C THR A 14 -4.41 -12.46 17.02
N GLU A 15 -4.28 -13.75 17.35
CA GLU A 15 -5.40 -14.67 17.62
C GLU A 15 -6.27 -14.18 18.80
N LEU A 16 -5.66 -13.66 19.87
CA LEU A 16 -6.41 -13.06 21.00
C LEU A 16 -7.30 -11.88 20.60
N LEU A 17 -6.93 -11.15 19.53
CA LEU A 17 -7.69 -10.01 19.04
C LEU A 17 -8.72 -10.42 17.98
N LEU A 18 -8.32 -11.28 17.05
CA LEU A 18 -9.08 -11.58 15.83
C LEU A 18 -9.96 -12.82 15.93
N GLY A 19 -9.63 -13.79 16.81
CA GLY A 19 -10.30 -15.08 16.88
C GLY A 19 -9.68 -16.15 15.96
N GLU A 20 -9.87 -17.42 16.32
CA GLU A 20 -9.32 -18.58 15.59
C GLU A 20 -9.90 -18.71 14.16
N ASP A 21 -11.17 -18.36 14.01
CA ASP A 21 -11.91 -18.30 12.75
C ASP A 21 -11.25 -17.33 11.75
N VAL A 22 -10.97 -16.10 12.18
CA VAL A 22 -10.31 -15.09 11.35
C VAL A 22 -8.87 -15.48 11.06
N MET A 23 -8.14 -16.05 12.02
CA MET A 23 -6.80 -16.57 11.79
C MET A 23 -6.79 -17.68 10.73
N GLY A 24 -7.79 -18.57 10.74
CA GLY A 24 -7.98 -19.59 9.70
C GLY A 24 -8.24 -18.97 8.32
N ALA A 25 -9.08 -17.94 8.25
CA ALA A 25 -9.36 -17.22 7.01
C ALA A 25 -8.11 -16.49 6.46
N LEU A 26 -7.33 -15.84 7.33
CA LEU A 26 -6.08 -15.18 6.97
C LEU A 26 -5.07 -16.18 6.38
N ALA A 27 -4.87 -17.33 7.03
CA ALA A 27 -3.95 -18.36 6.56
C ALA A 27 -4.40 -18.97 5.20
N GLY A 28 -5.71 -19.06 4.96
CA GLY A 28 -6.25 -19.57 3.69
C GLY A 28 -6.16 -18.60 2.51
N THR A 29 -6.04 -17.30 2.80
CA THR A 29 -6.12 -16.20 1.80
C THR A 29 -4.86 -16.12 0.94
N ARG A 30 -5.05 -16.01 -0.38
CA ARG A 30 -3.96 -15.79 -1.34
C ARG A 30 -3.85 -14.32 -1.75
N VAL A 31 -2.69 -13.73 -1.51
CA VAL A 31 -2.41 -12.33 -1.86
C VAL A 31 -1.29 -12.25 -2.89
N ILE A 32 -1.44 -11.40 -3.92
CA ILE A 32 -0.36 -11.03 -4.83
C ILE A 32 -0.04 -9.53 -4.71
N ILE A 33 1.24 -9.20 -4.60
CA ILE A 33 1.74 -7.82 -4.50
C ILE A 33 2.65 -7.51 -5.68
N PHE A 34 2.27 -6.50 -6.46
CA PHE A 34 3.09 -5.95 -7.53
C PHE A 34 3.90 -4.74 -7.04
N GLY A 35 5.22 -4.85 -7.11
CA GLY A 35 6.19 -3.90 -6.60
C GLY A 35 6.50 -4.12 -5.12
N VAL A 36 7.74 -4.53 -4.80
CA VAL A 36 8.22 -4.67 -3.42
C VAL A 36 9.23 -3.58 -3.06
N GLY A 37 8.95 -2.36 -3.52
CA GLY A 37 9.69 -1.16 -3.12
C GLY A 37 9.33 -0.69 -1.71
N GLY A 38 9.42 0.63 -1.48
CA GLY A 38 9.25 1.22 -0.15
C GLY A 38 7.84 1.12 0.46
N VAL A 39 6.85 0.62 -0.31
CA VAL A 39 5.48 0.40 0.14
C VAL A 39 5.18 -1.10 0.19
N GLY A 40 5.30 -1.79 -0.94
CA GLY A 40 4.93 -3.21 -1.03
C GLY A 40 5.75 -4.12 -0.12
N SER A 41 7.02 -3.79 0.18
CA SER A 41 7.83 -4.56 1.13
C SER A 41 7.23 -4.56 2.54
N TRP A 42 6.69 -3.42 2.98
CA TRP A 42 6.08 -3.27 4.30
C TRP A 42 4.65 -3.82 4.34
N CYS A 43 3.93 -3.79 3.22
CA CYS A 43 2.65 -4.50 3.09
C CYS A 43 2.84 -6.01 3.25
N ALA A 44 3.81 -6.59 2.54
CA ALA A 44 4.16 -8.02 2.66
C ALA A 44 4.49 -8.42 4.11
N GLU A 45 5.31 -7.62 4.78
CA GLU A 45 5.66 -7.77 6.19
C GLU A 45 4.43 -7.74 7.11
N GLY A 46 3.57 -6.73 6.94
CA GLY A 46 2.36 -6.58 7.73
C GLY A 46 1.42 -7.78 7.56
N LEU A 47 1.30 -8.33 6.35
CA LEU A 47 0.48 -9.51 6.08
C LEU A 47 1.04 -10.77 6.76
N VAL A 48 2.34 -11.07 6.58
CA VAL A 48 2.96 -12.29 7.15
C VAL A 48 2.96 -12.25 8.67
N ARG A 49 3.24 -11.09 9.28
CA ARG A 49 3.15 -10.89 10.74
C ARG A 49 1.73 -11.02 11.28
N SER A 50 0.72 -10.87 10.44
CA SER A 50 -0.68 -10.96 10.83
C SER A 50 -1.31 -12.32 10.58
N GLY A 51 -0.57 -13.29 10.02
CA GLY A 51 -1.06 -14.65 9.81
C GLY A 51 -1.47 -14.99 8.38
N VAL A 52 -1.25 -14.10 7.41
CA VAL A 52 -1.34 -14.48 5.98
C VAL A 52 -0.13 -15.31 5.63
N THR A 53 -0.36 -16.55 5.17
CA THR A 53 0.72 -17.49 4.86
C THR A 53 0.95 -17.67 3.36
N ARG A 54 0.03 -17.25 2.48
CA ARG A 54 0.14 -17.45 1.02
C ARG A 54 0.31 -16.14 0.29
N LEU A 55 1.56 -15.86 -0.11
CA LEU A 55 1.94 -14.58 -0.69
C LEU A 55 2.72 -14.78 -2.00
N THR A 56 2.29 -14.11 -3.06
CA THR A 56 3.10 -13.92 -4.27
C THR A 56 3.62 -12.49 -4.31
N ILE A 57 4.92 -12.31 -4.49
CA ILE A 57 5.56 -10.99 -4.63
C ILE A 57 6.23 -10.86 -5.99
N VAL A 58 5.96 -9.76 -6.68
CA VAL A 58 6.42 -9.52 -8.06
C VAL A 58 7.18 -8.20 -8.14
N ASP A 59 8.45 -8.24 -8.51
CA ASP A 59 9.29 -7.05 -8.77
C ASP A 59 10.49 -7.47 -9.62
N SER A 60 10.90 -6.64 -10.56
CA SER A 60 12.00 -6.95 -11.47
C SER A 60 13.39 -6.66 -10.90
N ASP A 61 13.46 -5.76 -9.92
CA ASP A 61 14.69 -5.07 -9.60
C ASP A 61 15.59 -5.86 -8.65
N ARG A 62 16.85 -5.45 -8.64
CA ARG A 62 17.81 -5.75 -7.58
C ARG A 62 17.87 -4.61 -6.57
N ILE A 63 18.33 -4.90 -5.37
CA ILE A 63 18.49 -3.91 -4.30
C ILE A 63 19.64 -2.96 -4.68
N CYS A 64 19.35 -1.67 -4.84
CA CYS A 64 20.39 -0.62 -4.90
C CYS A 64 20.59 0.00 -3.51
N ILE A 65 21.79 0.49 -3.21
CA ILE A 65 22.13 1.19 -1.96
C ILE A 65 21.17 2.35 -1.63
N THR A 66 20.63 3.04 -2.65
CA THR A 66 19.66 4.13 -2.49
C THR A 66 18.27 3.67 -2.03
N ASN A 67 18.07 2.35 -1.88
CA ASN A 67 16.83 1.76 -1.37
C ASN A 67 16.84 1.60 0.15
N VAL A 68 18.02 1.58 0.78
CA VAL A 68 18.20 1.34 2.23
C VAL A 68 17.43 2.35 3.09
N ASN A 69 17.18 3.55 2.59
CA ASN A 69 16.44 4.56 3.34
C ASN A 69 14.95 4.23 3.55
N ARG A 70 14.37 3.22 2.87
CA ARG A 70 12.90 3.02 2.85
C ARG A 70 12.37 1.63 2.51
N GLN A 71 13.19 0.72 1.98
CA GLN A 71 12.73 -0.62 1.56
C GLN A 71 13.16 -1.65 2.61
N LEU A 72 12.22 -2.47 3.07
CA LEU A 72 12.41 -3.35 4.22
C LEU A 72 13.60 -4.31 4.04
N MET A 73 13.67 -4.99 2.90
CA MET A 73 14.73 -5.97 2.61
C MET A 73 16.09 -5.31 2.28
N ALA A 74 16.12 -3.99 2.07
CA ALA A 74 17.32 -3.28 1.64
C ALA A 74 18.18 -2.89 2.85
N THR A 75 19.28 -3.60 3.02
CA THR A 75 20.32 -3.32 4.01
C THR A 75 21.66 -3.17 3.29
N THR A 76 22.68 -2.66 3.97
CA THR A 76 24.04 -2.62 3.40
C THR A 76 24.58 -4.00 3.04
N LYS A 77 24.03 -5.09 3.61
CA LYS A 77 24.42 -6.47 3.35
C LYS A 77 23.67 -7.11 2.17
N THR A 78 22.50 -6.59 1.82
CA THR A 78 21.63 -7.17 0.79
C THR A 78 21.69 -6.42 -0.55
N VAL A 79 22.46 -5.32 -0.62
CA VAL A 79 22.72 -4.61 -1.89
C VAL A 79 23.21 -5.59 -2.96
N GLY A 80 22.59 -5.53 -4.15
CA GLY A 80 22.89 -6.40 -5.28
C GLY A 80 22.12 -7.73 -5.30
N GLN A 81 21.35 -8.06 -4.26
CA GLN A 81 20.44 -9.21 -4.33
C GLN A 81 19.16 -8.85 -5.08
N VAL A 82 18.47 -9.85 -5.62
CA VAL A 82 17.13 -9.69 -6.21
C VAL A 82 16.14 -9.32 -5.11
N LYS A 83 15.35 -8.25 -5.31
CA LYS A 83 14.47 -7.72 -4.24
C LYS A 83 13.47 -8.76 -3.74
N VAL A 84 12.80 -9.46 -4.66
CA VAL A 84 11.78 -10.46 -4.28
C VAL A 84 12.38 -11.63 -3.51
N GLU A 85 13.58 -12.09 -3.86
CA GLU A 85 14.26 -13.18 -3.14
C GLU A 85 14.73 -12.73 -1.75
N ALA A 86 15.34 -11.55 -1.66
CA ALA A 86 15.77 -10.99 -0.38
C ALA A 86 14.57 -10.77 0.57
N LEU A 87 13.44 -10.29 0.05
CA LEU A 87 12.21 -10.15 0.83
C LEU A 87 11.65 -11.50 1.24
N ARG A 88 11.56 -12.46 0.31
CA ARG A 88 11.09 -13.82 0.61
C ARG A 88 11.89 -14.44 1.75
N ASN A 89 13.23 -14.36 1.69
CA ASN A 89 14.08 -14.88 2.75
C ASN A 89 13.80 -14.20 4.09
N HIS A 90 13.64 -12.87 4.11
CA HIS A 90 13.28 -12.14 5.32
C HIS A 90 11.90 -12.56 5.88
N LEU A 91 10.89 -12.72 5.04
CA LEU A 91 9.55 -13.13 5.48
C LEU A 91 9.55 -14.56 6.04
N LEU A 92 10.39 -15.45 5.51
CA LEU A 92 10.57 -16.80 6.03
C LEU A 92 11.32 -16.85 7.37
N GLU A 93 12.09 -15.80 7.73
CA GLU A 93 12.63 -15.64 9.09
C GLU A 93 11.52 -15.35 10.10
N ILE A 94 10.38 -14.78 9.66
CA ILE A 94 9.23 -14.46 10.50
C ILE A 94 8.33 -15.68 10.66
N ASN A 95 7.90 -16.28 9.55
CA ASN A 95 7.18 -17.54 9.55
C ASN A 95 7.82 -18.51 8.54
N PRO A 96 8.61 -19.50 9.00
CA PRO A 96 9.26 -20.49 8.13
C PRO A 96 8.31 -21.37 7.31
N LYS A 97 7.01 -21.35 7.62
CA LYS A 97 5.98 -22.11 6.91
C LYS A 97 5.13 -21.28 5.97
N ALA A 98 5.36 -19.97 5.88
CA ALA A 98 4.71 -19.15 4.87
C ALA A 98 5.08 -19.65 3.47
N GLU A 99 4.08 -19.83 2.62
CA GLU A 99 4.20 -20.09 1.19
C GLU A 99 4.41 -18.76 0.46
N VAL A 100 5.67 -18.33 0.37
CA VAL A 100 6.05 -17.10 -0.33
C VAL A 100 6.64 -17.43 -1.72
N THR A 101 5.90 -17.08 -2.77
CA THR A 101 6.32 -17.17 -4.17
C THR A 101 6.97 -15.86 -4.60
N ALA A 102 8.27 -15.90 -4.89
CA ALA A 102 9.03 -14.77 -5.40
C ALA A 102 9.12 -14.82 -6.93
N ILE A 103 8.66 -13.77 -7.62
CA ILE A 103 8.68 -13.70 -9.07
C ILE A 103 9.47 -12.46 -9.50
N GLN A 104 10.66 -12.69 -10.05
CA GLN A 104 11.48 -11.61 -10.59
C GLN A 104 11.04 -11.27 -12.02
N GLN A 105 10.03 -10.41 -12.16
CA GLN A 105 9.44 -10.07 -13.45
C GLN A 105 8.90 -8.63 -13.46
N ILE A 106 9.03 -7.94 -14.60
CA ILE A 106 8.35 -6.65 -14.83
C ILE A 106 6.88 -6.94 -15.10
N TYR A 107 5.96 -6.24 -14.42
CA TYR A 107 4.56 -6.20 -14.84
C TYR A 107 4.36 -5.15 -15.93
N CYS A 108 4.02 -5.58 -17.12
CA CYS A 108 3.77 -4.71 -18.28
C CYS A 108 2.78 -5.40 -19.24
N GLU A 109 2.49 -4.78 -20.38
CA GLU A 109 1.53 -5.28 -21.36
C GLU A 109 1.88 -6.68 -21.88
N GLU A 110 3.18 -6.93 -22.04
CA GLU A 110 3.73 -8.18 -22.56
C GLU A 110 3.66 -9.32 -21.55
N THR A 111 3.67 -9.02 -20.25
CA THR A 111 3.79 -10.01 -19.17
C THR A 111 2.53 -10.14 -18.33
N ALA A 112 1.60 -9.17 -18.40
CA ALA A 112 0.41 -9.11 -17.56
C ALA A 112 -0.46 -10.38 -17.61
N GLY A 113 -0.52 -11.04 -18.77
CA GLY A 113 -1.30 -12.27 -18.96
C GLY A 113 -0.75 -13.50 -18.22
N GLN A 114 0.47 -13.43 -17.66
CA GLN A 114 1.13 -14.57 -17.02
C GLN A 114 0.73 -14.78 -15.55
N PHE A 115 0.13 -13.77 -14.91
CA PHE A 115 -0.09 -13.77 -13.46
C PHE A 115 -1.43 -14.35 -13.00
N ASN A 116 -2.33 -14.72 -13.92
CA ASN A 116 -3.67 -15.25 -13.65
C ASN A 116 -4.34 -14.66 -12.39
N LEU A 117 -4.73 -13.38 -12.43
CA LEU A 117 -5.19 -12.64 -11.24
C LEU A 117 -6.43 -13.25 -10.57
N ASP A 118 -7.18 -14.09 -11.29
CA ASP A 118 -8.30 -14.85 -10.73
C ASP A 118 -7.88 -16.03 -9.85
N GLU A 119 -6.59 -16.29 -9.64
CA GLU A 119 -6.13 -17.23 -8.62
C GLU A 119 -6.00 -16.58 -7.24
N TYR A 120 -6.03 -15.25 -7.16
CA TYR A 120 -5.81 -14.54 -5.91
C TYR A 120 -7.11 -14.02 -5.33
N ASP A 121 -7.13 -13.88 -4.01
CA ASP A 121 -8.25 -13.28 -3.29
C ASP A 121 -8.02 -11.76 -3.15
N TYR A 122 -6.76 -11.34 -3.09
CA TYR A 122 -6.34 -9.94 -3.07
C TYR A 122 -5.21 -9.67 -4.05
N VAL A 123 -5.32 -8.55 -4.76
CA VAL A 123 -4.27 -7.95 -5.59
C VAL A 123 -3.89 -6.60 -4.96
N VAL A 124 -2.60 -6.39 -4.74
CA VAL A 124 -2.05 -5.14 -4.22
C VAL A 124 -1.14 -4.52 -5.26
N ASP A 125 -1.41 -3.25 -5.57
CA ASP A 125 -0.59 -2.46 -6.47
C ASP A 125 0.27 -1.44 -5.69
N ALA A 126 1.58 -1.70 -5.68
CA ALA A 126 2.62 -0.81 -5.18
C ALA A 126 3.67 -0.48 -6.27
N VAL A 127 3.26 -0.52 -7.54
CA VAL A 127 4.09 -0.17 -8.70
C VAL A 127 4.22 1.36 -8.83
N ASP A 128 5.39 1.82 -9.29
CA ASP A 128 5.73 3.24 -9.43
C ASP A 128 5.73 3.77 -10.89
N SER A 129 5.59 2.89 -11.89
CA SER A 129 5.38 3.24 -13.30
C SER A 129 3.93 3.62 -13.60
N LEU A 130 3.70 4.81 -14.17
CA LEU A 130 2.35 5.27 -14.52
C LEU A 130 1.68 4.40 -15.59
N LYS A 131 2.44 3.87 -16.57
CA LYS A 131 1.90 3.02 -17.65
C LYS A 131 1.41 1.70 -17.05
N ASP A 132 2.29 1.02 -16.34
CA ASP A 132 2.06 -0.34 -15.85
C ASP A 132 1.03 -0.35 -14.72
N LYS A 133 1.05 0.69 -13.88
CA LYS A 133 0.03 0.91 -12.85
C LYS A 133 -1.37 1.08 -13.44
N ALA A 134 -1.50 1.86 -14.52
CA ALA A 134 -2.80 2.01 -15.18
C ALA A 134 -3.29 0.68 -15.76
N LEU A 135 -2.40 -0.12 -16.36
CA LEU A 135 -2.73 -1.45 -16.86
C LEU A 135 -3.15 -2.40 -15.73
N LEU A 136 -2.39 -2.42 -14.62
CA LEU A 136 -2.68 -3.26 -13.46
C LEU A 136 -4.04 -2.92 -12.85
N ILE A 137 -4.36 -1.63 -12.72
CA ILE A 137 -5.69 -1.21 -12.24
C ILE A 137 -6.80 -1.80 -13.12
N LEU A 138 -6.67 -1.71 -14.45
CA LEU A 138 -7.69 -2.24 -15.36
C LEU A 138 -7.82 -3.76 -15.19
N ASN A 139 -6.71 -4.50 -15.22
CA ASN A 139 -6.71 -5.95 -15.13
C ASN A 139 -7.18 -6.47 -13.76
N ALA A 140 -6.71 -5.88 -12.66
CA ALA A 140 -7.10 -6.27 -11.31
C ALA A 140 -8.55 -5.88 -10.99
N SER A 141 -9.04 -4.76 -11.52
CA SER A 141 -10.45 -4.40 -11.36
C SER A 141 -11.38 -5.35 -12.13
N ALA A 142 -10.91 -5.96 -13.22
CA ALA A 142 -11.66 -6.91 -14.01
C ALA A 142 -11.64 -8.36 -13.48
N SER A 143 -10.68 -8.71 -12.61
CA SER A 143 -10.62 -10.03 -11.98
C SER A 143 -11.60 -10.18 -10.82
N ARG A 144 -11.73 -11.39 -10.26
CA ARG A 144 -12.53 -11.63 -9.03
C ARG A 144 -11.89 -11.08 -7.76
N ALA A 145 -10.58 -10.84 -7.75
CA ALA A 145 -9.82 -10.48 -6.55
C ALA A 145 -10.18 -9.10 -6.01
N HIS A 146 -10.13 -8.89 -4.70
CA HIS A 146 -10.20 -7.55 -4.12
C HIS A 146 -8.94 -6.77 -4.46
N PHE A 147 -9.10 -5.53 -4.88
CA PHE A 147 -8.00 -4.72 -5.36
C PHE A 147 -7.74 -3.53 -4.43
N PHE A 148 -6.49 -3.36 -4.02
CA PHE A 148 -6.02 -2.22 -3.25
C PHE A 148 -4.80 -1.59 -3.91
N CYS A 149 -4.77 -0.26 -3.95
CA CYS A 149 -3.75 0.49 -4.68
C CYS A 149 -3.03 1.48 -3.77
N SER A 150 -1.70 1.49 -3.79
CA SER A 150 -0.91 2.60 -3.26
C SER A 150 -0.75 3.67 -4.32
N LEU A 151 -1.00 4.93 -3.96
CA LEU A 151 -0.60 6.08 -4.77
C LEU A 151 0.79 6.60 -4.33
N GLY A 152 1.08 7.88 -4.60
CA GLY A 152 2.44 8.41 -4.47
C GLY A 152 2.83 8.69 -3.01
N ALA A 153 3.73 7.89 -2.45
CA ALA A 153 4.27 8.05 -1.09
C ALA A 153 5.55 8.93 -0.99
N ALA A 154 5.98 9.53 -2.10
CA ALA A 154 7.14 10.41 -2.12
C ALA A 154 6.78 11.87 -1.80
N LEU A 155 7.80 12.67 -1.46
CA LEU A 155 7.70 14.10 -1.14
C LEU A 155 6.76 14.41 0.02
N LYS A 156 6.85 13.59 1.07
CA LYS A 156 6.00 13.61 2.26
C LYS A 156 6.83 13.36 3.50
N VAL A 157 6.39 13.91 4.62
CA VAL A 157 6.98 13.69 5.95
C VAL A 157 5.93 13.55 7.05
N ASP A 158 4.68 14.00 6.87
CA ASP A 158 3.65 13.91 7.91
C ASP A 158 2.90 12.56 7.84
N PRO A 159 3.16 11.61 8.77
CA PRO A 159 2.48 10.32 8.74
C PRO A 159 0.98 10.39 9.01
N LEU A 160 0.48 11.48 9.62
CA LEU A 160 -0.92 11.62 10.01
C LEU A 160 -1.81 12.02 8.82
N ARG A 161 -1.22 12.31 7.67
CA ARG A 161 -1.93 12.67 6.43
C ARG A 161 -2.20 11.49 5.50
N VAL A 162 -1.70 10.29 5.85
CA VAL A 162 -2.04 9.07 5.13
C VAL A 162 -3.52 8.77 5.29
N ARG A 163 -4.21 8.60 4.17
CA ARG A 163 -5.66 8.44 4.05
C ARG A 163 -5.99 7.31 3.10
N VAL A 164 -7.21 6.82 3.23
CA VAL A 164 -7.81 5.84 2.31
C VAL A 164 -9.05 6.46 1.68
N ALA A 165 -9.18 6.34 0.37
CA ALA A 165 -10.40 6.73 -0.34
C ALA A 165 -10.57 5.88 -1.61
N GLU A 166 -11.80 5.82 -2.12
CA GLU A 166 -12.06 5.30 -3.46
C GLU A 166 -11.27 6.14 -4.51
N PHE A 167 -10.78 5.48 -5.57
CA PHE A 167 -9.88 6.05 -6.58
C PHE A 167 -10.35 7.37 -7.23
N TRP A 168 -11.62 7.45 -7.62
CA TRP A 168 -12.23 8.65 -8.19
C TRP A 168 -12.42 9.76 -7.17
N SER A 169 -12.49 9.41 -5.89
CA SER A 169 -12.65 10.32 -4.76
C SER A 169 -11.31 10.90 -4.25
N VAL A 170 -10.16 10.28 -4.55
CA VAL A 170 -8.84 10.78 -4.15
C VAL A 170 -8.59 12.23 -4.62
N ARG A 171 -8.18 13.12 -3.70
CA ARG A 171 -7.76 14.51 -3.97
C ARG A 171 -6.33 14.76 -3.48
N GLY A 172 -5.69 15.84 -3.94
CA GLY A 172 -4.35 16.24 -3.49
C GLY A 172 -3.17 15.35 -3.93
N CYS A 173 -3.41 14.14 -4.44
CA CYS A 173 -2.35 13.23 -4.89
C CYS A 173 -2.00 13.42 -6.39
N PRO A 174 -0.76 13.83 -6.75
CA PRO A 174 -0.37 14.03 -8.15
C PRO A 174 -0.40 12.75 -8.99
N LEU A 175 0.01 11.60 -8.42
CA LEU A 175 -0.03 10.31 -9.11
C LEU A 175 -1.48 9.89 -9.40
N GLY A 176 -2.38 10.03 -8.43
CA GLY A 176 -3.82 9.77 -8.62
C GLY A 176 -4.43 10.67 -9.70
N ALA A 177 -4.10 11.96 -9.69
CA ALA A 177 -4.55 12.89 -10.74
C ALA A 177 -4.03 12.51 -12.13
N ALA A 178 -2.75 12.10 -12.23
CA ALA A 178 -2.16 11.66 -13.49
C ALA A 178 -2.81 10.38 -14.02
N LEU A 179 -3.08 9.38 -13.16
CA LEU A 179 -3.78 8.14 -13.53
C LEU A 179 -5.19 8.43 -14.04
N ARG A 180 -5.99 9.21 -13.29
CA ARG A 180 -7.34 9.60 -13.72
C ARG A 180 -7.34 10.35 -15.05
N LYS A 181 -6.38 11.26 -15.24
CA LYS A 181 -6.22 11.99 -16.52
C LYS A 181 -5.88 11.04 -17.67
N LYS A 182 -4.99 10.07 -17.44
CA LYS A 182 -4.60 9.05 -18.43
C LYS A 182 -5.80 8.17 -18.81
N MET A 183 -6.54 7.66 -17.83
CA MET A 183 -7.74 6.84 -18.03
C MET A 183 -8.85 7.59 -18.77
N LYS A 184 -9.16 8.82 -18.37
CA LYS A 184 -10.13 9.67 -19.09
C LYS A 184 -9.75 9.91 -20.55
N ARG A 185 -8.46 10.13 -20.84
CA ARG A 185 -7.96 10.32 -22.21
C ARG A 185 -8.03 9.03 -23.02
N ALA A 186 -7.67 7.90 -22.43
CA ALA A 186 -7.73 6.59 -23.07
C ALA A 186 -9.16 6.04 -23.19
N LYS A 187 -10.15 6.68 -22.55
CA LYS A 187 -11.53 6.20 -22.41
C LYS A 187 -11.61 4.79 -21.80
N THR A 188 -10.68 4.49 -20.90
CA THR A 188 -10.66 3.25 -20.13
C THR A 188 -11.06 3.54 -18.69
N LEU A 189 -11.88 2.67 -18.11
CA LEU A 189 -12.35 2.78 -16.73
C LEU A 189 -12.14 1.44 -16.03
N PRO A 190 -11.83 1.45 -14.72
CA PRO A 190 -11.83 0.23 -13.90
C PRO A 190 -13.20 -0.44 -13.92
N SER A 191 -13.24 -1.77 -13.95
CA SER A 191 -14.49 -2.54 -13.98
C SER A 191 -15.23 -2.54 -12.64
N LYS A 192 -14.54 -2.22 -11.54
CA LYS A 192 -15.12 -2.08 -10.19
C LYS A 192 -14.38 -1.03 -9.37
N GLU A 193 -15.06 -0.52 -8.35
CA GLU A 193 -14.47 0.40 -7.37
C GLU A 193 -13.37 -0.30 -6.56
N PHE A 194 -12.36 0.48 -6.16
CA PHE A 194 -11.26 0.01 -5.34
C PHE A 194 -10.72 1.13 -4.46
N LEU A 195 -10.17 0.75 -3.32
CA LEU A 195 -9.60 1.70 -2.37
C LEU A 195 -8.12 2.00 -2.70
N CYS A 196 -7.77 3.27 -2.53
CA CYS A 196 -6.43 3.78 -2.68
C CYS A 196 -5.91 4.32 -1.36
N VAL A 197 -4.69 3.91 -0.99
CA VAL A 197 -3.91 4.58 0.05
C VAL A 197 -3.19 5.77 -0.58
N TYR A 198 -3.39 6.95 -0.03
CA TYR A 198 -2.84 8.20 -0.54
C TYR A 198 -2.53 9.19 0.57
N ASP A 199 -1.87 10.27 0.21
CA ASP A 199 -1.62 11.41 1.05
C ASP A 199 -1.57 12.65 0.14
N ASP A 200 -2.16 13.73 0.62
CA ASP A 200 -2.34 15.00 -0.08
C ASP A 200 -1.19 15.99 0.14
N GLU A 201 -0.22 15.68 1.00
CA GLU A 201 1.02 16.42 1.16
C GLU A 201 1.93 16.26 -0.08
N VAL A 202 2.41 17.39 -0.59
CA VAL A 202 3.36 17.46 -1.69
C VAL A 202 4.42 18.53 -1.37
N LEU A 203 5.52 18.09 -0.76
CA LEU A 203 6.63 18.97 -0.43
C LEU A 203 7.54 19.22 -1.64
N PRO A 204 8.23 20.37 -1.70
CA PRO A 204 9.23 20.60 -2.73
C PRO A 204 10.36 19.58 -2.61
N ASN A 205 10.77 19.02 -3.75
CA ASN A 205 11.92 18.15 -3.81
C ASN A 205 13.20 18.99 -3.68
N ARG A 206 13.76 19.07 -2.47
CA ARG A 206 14.92 19.91 -2.16
C ARG A 206 16.25 19.38 -2.72
N GLY A 207 16.30 18.13 -3.17
CA GLY A 207 17.52 17.50 -3.68
C GLY A 207 17.85 17.96 -5.10
N SER A 208 19.12 18.24 -5.37
CA SER A 208 19.63 18.62 -6.70
C SER A 208 20.22 17.43 -7.49
N VAL A 209 20.43 16.28 -6.85
CA VAL A 209 21.19 15.17 -7.43
C VAL A 209 20.29 14.22 -8.22
N ARG A 210 20.69 13.94 -9.46
CA ARG A 210 20.02 13.01 -10.39
C ARG A 210 20.56 11.57 -10.36
N SER A 211 21.50 11.29 -9.45
CA SER A 211 22.15 9.99 -9.24
C SER A 211 22.12 9.59 -7.75
N CYS A 212 22.87 8.55 -7.35
CA CYS A 212 22.96 8.09 -5.96
C CYS A 212 23.63 9.07 -4.97
N GLY A 213 23.89 10.32 -5.36
CA GLY A 213 24.44 11.33 -4.45
C GLY A 213 25.95 11.28 -4.27
N THR A 214 26.64 10.39 -4.98
CA THR A 214 28.09 10.15 -4.85
C THR A 214 28.82 10.44 -6.15
N GLU A 215 30.13 10.73 -6.05
CA GLU A 215 31.00 11.01 -7.22
C GLU A 215 30.99 9.89 -8.26
N LYS A 216 30.86 8.63 -7.81
CA LYS A 216 30.69 7.43 -8.66
C LYS A 216 29.38 6.74 -8.33
N CYS A 217 28.71 6.19 -9.35
CA CYS A 217 27.48 5.41 -9.13
C CYS A 217 27.77 4.19 -8.26
N MET A 218 27.02 4.03 -7.17
CA MET A 218 27.13 2.89 -6.25
C MET A 218 26.07 1.82 -6.50
N CYS A 219 25.20 1.97 -7.51
CA CYS A 219 24.30 0.88 -7.86
C CYS A 219 25.11 -0.28 -8.49
N PRO A 220 24.78 -1.53 -8.14
CA PRO A 220 25.61 -2.69 -8.44
C PRO A 220 25.47 -3.12 -9.91
N LYS A 221 26.19 -2.43 -10.81
CA LYS A 221 26.40 -2.90 -12.18
C LYS A 221 27.31 -4.12 -12.16
N ALA A 222 26.90 -5.18 -12.85
CA ALA A 222 27.67 -6.42 -12.90
C ALA A 222 27.60 -7.07 -14.28
N GLN A 223 28.65 -7.81 -14.64
CA GLN A 223 28.66 -8.65 -15.85
C GLN A 223 27.84 -9.93 -15.63
N ASP A 224 27.82 -10.41 -14.39
CA ASP A 224 27.07 -11.55 -13.89
C ASP A 224 26.46 -11.23 -12.51
N GLY A 225 25.37 -11.90 -12.15
CA GLY A 225 24.76 -11.73 -10.84
C GLY A 225 23.50 -12.55 -10.68
N PRO A 226 22.92 -12.58 -9.47
CA PRO A 226 21.77 -13.42 -9.17
C PRO A 226 20.52 -12.95 -9.91
N GLY A 227 19.65 -13.90 -10.26
CA GLY A 227 18.36 -13.63 -10.89
C GLY A 227 18.37 -13.72 -12.41
N ASN A 228 17.36 -13.11 -13.04
CA ASN A 228 17.24 -13.07 -14.48
C ASN A 228 18.36 -12.22 -15.12
N PRO A 229 19.19 -12.79 -16.01
CA PRO A 229 20.27 -12.06 -16.70
C PRO A 229 19.80 -10.81 -17.45
N ASP A 230 18.59 -10.85 -18.04
CA ASP A 230 18.03 -9.73 -18.79
C ASP A 230 17.67 -8.54 -17.88
N LEU A 231 17.47 -8.80 -16.59
CA LEU A 231 17.15 -7.79 -15.57
C LEU A 231 18.36 -7.36 -14.74
N LEU A 232 19.54 -7.96 -14.96
CA LEU A 232 20.71 -7.81 -14.09
C LEU A 232 21.14 -6.35 -13.87
N ASN A 233 21.06 -5.55 -14.94
CA ASN A 233 21.42 -4.14 -14.96
C ASN A 233 20.22 -3.22 -15.25
N HIS A 234 19.00 -3.77 -15.15
CA HIS A 234 17.78 -2.96 -15.25
C HIS A 234 17.69 -2.06 -14.00
N GLU A 235 17.77 -0.76 -14.20
CA GLU A 235 17.66 0.23 -13.12
C GLU A 235 16.67 1.32 -13.51
N TRP A 236 15.62 1.48 -12.71
CA TRP A 236 14.63 2.52 -12.94
C TRP A 236 15.15 3.93 -12.56
N CYS A 237 16.28 4.01 -11.86
CA CYS A 237 16.88 5.29 -11.44
C CYS A 237 17.29 6.15 -12.63
N SER A 238 17.84 5.54 -13.67
CA SER A 238 18.30 6.21 -14.90
C SER A 238 17.17 6.55 -15.88
N SER A 239 16.01 5.90 -15.76
CA SER A 239 14.83 6.14 -16.60
C SER A 239 13.86 7.17 -16.01
N LYS A 240 13.99 7.51 -14.71
CA LYS A 240 13.16 8.55 -14.09
C LYS A 240 13.56 9.94 -14.56
N ALA A 241 12.57 10.72 -15.00
CA ALA A 241 12.72 12.15 -15.26
C ALA A 241 13.19 12.93 -14.00
N GLN A 242 12.80 12.47 -12.82
CA GLN A 242 13.21 13.02 -11.53
C GLN A 242 13.15 11.97 -10.42
N ILE A 243 14.17 11.94 -9.57
CA ILE A 243 14.20 11.10 -8.35
C ILE A 243 13.61 11.93 -7.21
N ASN A 244 12.52 11.44 -6.62
CA ASN A 244 11.86 12.11 -5.51
C ASN A 244 12.38 11.65 -4.15
N GLY A 245 12.59 12.62 -3.26
CA GLY A 245 12.89 12.37 -1.85
C GLY A 245 11.76 11.59 -1.16
N THR A 246 12.15 10.73 -0.22
CA THR A 246 11.27 9.80 0.50
C THR A 246 11.79 9.60 1.91
N THR A 247 10.91 9.25 2.84
CA THR A 247 11.25 8.85 4.20
C THR A 247 10.57 7.52 4.52
N VAL A 248 11.27 6.65 5.27
CA VAL A 248 10.77 5.30 5.57
C VAL A 248 9.43 5.31 6.28
N HIS A 249 9.20 6.22 7.23
CA HIS A 249 7.99 6.20 8.05
C HIS A 249 6.74 6.43 7.20
N VAL A 250 6.79 7.30 6.19
CA VAL A 250 5.65 7.52 5.30
C VAL A 250 5.45 6.31 4.39
N THR A 251 6.49 5.83 3.71
CA THR A 251 6.32 4.72 2.76
C THR A 251 5.94 3.41 3.47
N ALA A 252 6.44 3.18 4.68
CA ALA A 252 6.07 2.05 5.52
C ALA A 252 4.62 2.15 6.01
N ILE A 253 4.15 3.32 6.44
CA ILE A 253 2.74 3.51 6.84
C ILE A 253 1.82 3.25 5.64
N PHE A 254 2.15 3.68 4.43
CA PHE A 254 1.39 3.31 3.23
C PHE A 254 1.26 1.79 3.08
N GLY A 255 2.36 1.05 3.26
CA GLY A 255 2.37 -0.41 3.20
C GLY A 255 1.55 -1.06 4.31
N MET A 256 1.70 -0.58 5.54
CA MET A 256 0.96 -1.06 6.71
C MET A 256 -0.54 -0.76 6.62
N THR A 257 -0.92 0.38 6.02
CA THR A 257 -2.33 0.69 5.73
C THR A 257 -2.89 -0.28 4.70
N LEU A 258 -2.14 -0.62 3.64
CA LEU A 258 -2.59 -1.63 2.66
C LEU A 258 -2.80 -3.00 3.31
N SER A 259 -1.85 -3.47 4.13
CA SER A 259 -2.03 -4.74 4.85
C SER A 259 -3.21 -4.67 5.82
N GLY A 260 -3.38 -3.54 6.52
CA GLY A 260 -4.50 -3.30 7.42
C GLY A 260 -5.86 -3.37 6.73
N LEU A 261 -5.99 -2.80 5.52
CA LEU A 261 -7.22 -2.87 4.72
C LEU A 261 -7.58 -4.31 4.34
N ILE A 262 -6.59 -5.14 3.99
CA ILE A 262 -6.80 -6.56 3.69
C ILE A 262 -7.26 -7.30 4.95
N ILE A 263 -6.56 -7.12 6.07
CA ILE A 263 -6.88 -7.79 7.34
C ILE A 263 -8.28 -7.38 7.81
N GLU A 264 -8.63 -6.10 7.74
CA GLU A 264 -9.94 -5.60 8.11
C GLU A 264 -11.06 -6.17 7.22
N ASP A 265 -10.83 -6.23 5.91
CA ASP A 265 -11.80 -6.81 4.97
C ASP A 265 -12.04 -8.30 5.25
N ILE A 266 -10.98 -9.07 5.50
CA ILE A 266 -11.07 -10.48 5.90
C ILE A 266 -11.84 -10.62 7.21
N TYR A 267 -11.44 -9.87 8.25
CA TYR A 267 -12.10 -9.87 9.55
C TYR A 267 -13.60 -9.61 9.44
N ARG A 268 -14.00 -8.55 8.72
CA ARG A 268 -15.41 -8.19 8.56
C ARG A 268 -16.21 -9.24 7.78
N ARG A 269 -15.59 -9.94 6.84
CA ARG A 269 -16.26 -10.99 6.05
C ARG A 269 -16.45 -12.27 6.82
N THR A 270 -15.42 -12.69 7.58
CA THR A 270 -15.51 -13.87 8.43
C THR A 270 -16.64 -13.72 9.44
N LEU A 271 -16.69 -12.59 10.16
CA LEU A 271 -17.77 -12.35 11.13
C LEU A 271 -19.16 -12.28 10.51
N LYS A 272 -19.30 -11.73 9.30
CA LYS A 272 -20.58 -11.74 8.58
C LYS A 272 -21.02 -13.16 8.20
N ALA A 273 -20.08 -14.00 7.77
CA ALA A 273 -20.37 -15.38 7.41
C ALA A 273 -20.87 -16.19 8.61
N GLU A 274 -20.28 -15.99 9.79
CA GLU A 274 -20.73 -16.62 11.03
C GLU A 274 -22.17 -16.24 11.39
N VAL A 275 -22.49 -14.93 11.37
CA VAL A 275 -23.86 -14.45 11.64
C VAL A 275 -24.86 -15.09 10.67
N THR A 276 -24.51 -15.22 9.40
CA THR A 276 -25.39 -15.87 8.41
C THR A 276 -25.53 -17.37 8.66
N ALA A 277 -24.46 -18.07 9.06
CA ALA A 277 -24.49 -19.49 9.37
C ALA A 277 -25.37 -19.78 10.60
N ASP A 278 -25.21 -19.02 11.68
CA ASP A 278 -26.02 -19.16 12.90
C ASP A 278 -27.49 -18.81 12.66
N SER A 279 -27.76 -17.77 11.86
CA SER A 279 -29.14 -17.45 11.48
C SER A 279 -29.77 -18.55 10.61
N SER A 280 -29.01 -19.21 9.73
CA SER A 280 -29.51 -20.32 8.91
C SER A 280 -29.75 -21.60 9.71
N ALA A 281 -28.99 -21.82 10.79
CA ALA A 281 -29.21 -22.92 11.73
C ALA A 281 -30.43 -22.66 12.65
N GLY A 282 -30.80 -21.40 12.88
CA GLY A 282 -31.96 -20.99 13.68
C GLY A 282 -33.29 -20.89 12.92
N HIS A 283 -33.30 -20.91 11.59
CA HIS A 283 -34.52 -20.72 10.77
C HIS A 283 -35.09 -22.04 10.20
N SER A 284 -35.42 -22.97 11.10
CA SER A 284 -36.54 -23.91 10.89
C SER A 284 -37.89 -23.31 11.35
N ALA A 285 -38.01 -21.98 11.35
CA ALA A 285 -39.29 -21.28 11.49
C ALA A 285 -39.25 -19.88 10.84
N GLY A 286 -40.13 -19.64 9.85
CA GLY A 286 -40.78 -18.34 9.63
C GLY A 286 -40.10 -17.24 8.80
N ALA A 287 -40.31 -17.29 7.48
CA ALA A 287 -40.66 -16.22 6.53
C ALA A 287 -40.09 -14.76 6.58
N GLU A 288 -39.65 -14.36 5.37
CA GLU A 288 -39.83 -13.07 4.65
C GLU A 288 -38.78 -11.92 4.66
N ARG A 289 -38.59 -11.41 3.43
CA ARG A 289 -37.57 -10.52 2.82
C ARG A 289 -37.36 -9.15 3.49
N THR A 290 -36.16 -8.58 3.33
CA THR A 290 -35.91 -7.38 2.47
C THR A 290 -34.40 -7.14 2.28
N SER A 291 -34.05 -6.71 1.07
CA SER A 291 -32.71 -6.33 0.61
C SER A 291 -32.40 -4.88 0.98
N ASP A 292 -31.16 -4.59 1.42
CA ASP A 292 -30.51 -3.31 1.10
C ASP A 292 -28.99 -3.39 1.23
N GLY A 293 -28.32 -2.90 0.19
CA GLY A 293 -26.86 -2.79 0.08
C GLY A 293 -26.34 -1.57 0.85
N LEU A 294 -25.20 -1.73 1.52
CA LEU A 294 -24.56 -0.66 2.27
C LEU A 294 -23.63 0.15 1.36
N ALA A 295 -24.13 1.32 0.96
CA ALA A 295 -23.35 2.42 0.41
C ALA A 295 -22.48 3.07 1.50
N TYR A 296 -21.21 3.30 1.18
CA TYR A 296 -20.30 4.10 2.00
C TYR A 296 -20.63 5.58 1.76
N LYS A 297 -21.34 6.23 2.69
CA LYS A 297 -21.51 7.69 2.67
C LYS A 297 -20.39 8.32 3.51
N SER A 298 -19.43 8.92 2.82
CA SER A 298 -18.54 9.93 3.40
C SER A 298 -19.33 11.22 3.66
N GLU A 299 -19.29 11.73 4.88
CA GLU A 299 -19.85 13.05 5.22
C GLU A 299 -19.07 14.16 4.50
N GLU A 300 -19.72 14.83 3.55
CA GLU A 300 -19.25 16.10 2.99
C GLU A 300 -19.72 17.26 3.86
N ALA A 301 -18.77 18.02 4.41
CA ALA A 301 -19.04 19.33 5.00
C ALA A 301 -19.45 20.31 3.88
N ARG A 302 -20.74 20.65 3.82
CA ARG A 302 -21.27 21.74 3.00
C ARG A 302 -20.90 23.07 3.62
N ALA A 303 -19.99 23.80 2.98
CA ALA A 303 -19.90 25.26 3.13
C ALA A 303 -20.96 25.88 2.20
N THR A 304 -21.96 26.55 2.78
CA THR A 304 -22.90 27.40 2.05
C THR A 304 -22.34 28.81 1.94
N ALA A 305 -22.29 29.31 0.72
CA ALA A 305 -22.14 30.72 0.39
C ALA A 305 -23.52 31.41 0.36
N ASP A 306 -23.47 32.75 0.28
CA ASP A 306 -24.52 33.78 0.21
C ASP A 306 -24.91 34.33 1.60
N ASP A 307 -24.94 35.65 1.88
CA ASP A 307 -25.10 36.79 0.97
C ASP A 307 -24.65 38.14 1.58
N VAL A 308 -24.65 39.15 0.70
CA VAL A 308 -24.07 40.50 0.71
C VAL A 308 -24.69 41.54 1.69
N VAL A 309 -23.97 42.67 1.86
CA VAL A 309 -24.33 44.06 2.28
C VAL A 309 -23.59 44.46 3.57
N GLY A 310 -22.81 45.54 3.70
CA GLY A 310 -22.43 46.65 2.83
C GLY A 310 -21.85 47.79 3.70
N ASN A 311 -20.76 48.38 3.22
CA ASN A 311 -20.32 49.77 3.40
C ASN A 311 -19.44 50.23 4.60
N SER A 312 -18.49 51.10 4.21
CA SER A 312 -17.79 52.20 4.90
C SER A 312 -16.53 51.95 5.77
N ALA A 313 -15.40 52.36 5.18
CA ALA A 313 -14.37 53.29 5.66
C ALA A 313 -13.85 53.21 7.11
N GLY A 314 -12.51 53.11 7.25
CA GLY A 314 -11.81 53.49 8.48
C GLY A 314 -10.41 52.88 8.59
N ALA A 315 -9.42 53.73 8.84
CA ALA A 315 -7.99 53.45 8.90
C ALA A 315 -7.53 52.60 10.11
N GLU A 316 -6.23 52.24 10.08
CA GLU A 316 -5.37 51.77 11.20
C GLU A 316 -5.65 50.33 11.68
N GLY A 317 -4.72 49.39 11.78
CA GLY A 317 -3.32 49.50 12.19
C GLY A 317 -3.15 48.74 13.51
N ALA A 318 -3.04 47.40 13.50
CA ALA A 318 -2.39 46.60 14.54
C ALA A 318 -2.48 45.09 14.23
N SER A 319 -1.33 44.43 14.23
CA SER A 319 -1.18 42.99 14.16
C SER A 319 -1.43 42.34 15.53
N GLU A 320 -2.49 41.54 15.67
CA GLU A 320 -2.62 40.57 16.76
C GLU A 320 -2.42 39.16 16.20
N ILE A 321 -1.18 38.68 16.30
CA ILE A 321 -0.84 37.27 16.06
C ILE A 321 -1.23 36.50 17.32
N SER A 322 -2.30 35.70 17.20
CA SER A 322 -2.75 34.76 18.22
C SER A 322 -1.63 33.77 18.58
N ARG A 323 -1.28 33.72 19.87
CA ARG A 323 -0.32 32.80 20.49
C ARG A 323 -0.76 31.34 20.33
N VAL A 324 -0.08 30.59 19.47
CA VAL A 324 -0.12 29.11 19.50
C VAL A 324 0.80 28.64 20.63
N ARG A 325 0.23 27.99 21.65
CA ARG A 325 1.00 27.37 22.75
C ARG A 325 1.78 26.17 22.22
N ASN A 326 3.09 26.14 22.49
CA ASN A 326 3.98 25.02 22.17
C ASN A 326 3.68 23.81 23.08
N PRO A 327 3.29 22.65 22.55
CA PRO A 327 2.91 21.47 23.35
C PRO A 327 4.09 20.73 24.00
N TRP A 328 5.34 21.18 23.82
CA TRP A 328 6.55 20.50 24.30
C TRP A 328 7.32 21.25 25.40
N LYS A 329 6.67 22.11 26.19
CA LYS A 329 7.28 22.62 27.42
C LYS A 329 7.08 21.62 28.56
N THR A 330 8.16 20.91 28.91
CA THR A 330 8.27 20.22 30.21
C THR A 330 8.21 21.24 31.36
N PRO A 331 7.61 20.92 32.51
CA PRO A 331 7.62 21.81 33.66
C PRO A 331 9.05 21.97 34.17
N GLU A 332 9.52 23.20 34.32
CA GLU A 332 10.76 23.49 35.05
C GLU A 332 10.52 23.15 36.53
N ALA A 333 11.44 22.37 37.10
CA ALA A 333 11.51 22.14 38.54
C ALA A 333 12.17 23.36 39.19
N GLY A 334 11.47 24.01 40.11
CA GLY A 334 11.97 25.16 40.91
C GLY A 334 10.90 26.19 41.16
#